data_AF-A0ABD5XWP6-F1
#
_entry.id   AF-A0ABD5XWP6-F1
#
_cell.length_a   1.000
_cell.length_b   1.000
_cell.length_c   1.000
_cell.angle_alpha   90.00
_cell.angle_beta   90.00
_cell.angle_gamma   90.00
#
_symmetry.space_group_name_H-M   'P 1'
#
loop_
_entity.id
_entity.type
_entity.pdbx_description
1 polymer ?
#
loop_
_entity_poly.entity_id
_entity_poly.type
_entity_poly.pdbx_seq_one_letter_code
_entity_poly.pdbx_strand_id
1 'polypeptide(L)'
;MFRDRTDAGHRLADALEAGGIAADIVVAIPRGGLPLGRVVADRLGAPLDVIVASKIGAPRNPEYAIGAVAEDGAVWLNDEALARASPSEEYVATQREQERAVAAEKARTYREGDRPDFRGQRVVVVDDGVATGATMRACLRLVREDDPASLVVAVPVGPPDTLEELEALADTVIAVERPRRFRAVGAHYRNFGQVSDDEAMSYLA
;
A
#
# COMPACT_ATOMS: atom_id res chain seq x y z
N MET A 1 -15.75 -11.59 -6.50
CA MET A 1 -15.99 -11.41 -5.05
C MET A 1 -15.26 -12.50 -4.29
N PHE A 2 -14.34 -12.07 -3.43
CA PHE A 2 -13.51 -12.90 -2.58
C PHE A 2 -14.29 -13.39 -1.35
N ARG A 3 -13.93 -14.55 -0.81
CA ARG A 3 -14.52 -15.03 0.45
C ARG A 3 -14.04 -14.19 1.64
N ASP A 4 -12.74 -14.02 1.75
CA ASP A 4 -12.03 -13.27 2.79
C ASP A 4 -10.66 -12.82 2.24
N ARG A 5 -9.81 -12.23 3.08
CA ARG A 5 -8.46 -11.78 2.72
C ARG A 5 -7.55 -12.94 2.32
N THR A 6 -7.66 -14.10 2.96
CA THR A 6 -6.84 -15.27 2.62
C THR A 6 -7.17 -15.79 1.22
N ASP A 7 -8.45 -15.89 0.88
CA ASP A 7 -8.93 -16.26 -0.47
C ASP A 7 -8.43 -15.26 -1.54
N ALA A 8 -8.47 -13.96 -1.23
CA ALA A 8 -7.92 -12.94 -2.10
C ALA A 8 -6.40 -13.05 -2.26
N GLY A 9 -5.68 -13.33 -1.16
CA GLY A 9 -4.23 -13.55 -1.16
C GLY A 9 -3.82 -14.72 -2.05
N HIS A 10 -4.53 -15.85 -2.00
CA HIS A 10 -4.24 -17.00 -2.87
C HIS A 10 -4.44 -16.66 -4.34
N ARG A 11 -5.57 -16.02 -4.69
CA ARG A 11 -5.83 -15.60 -6.08
C ARG A 11 -4.81 -14.57 -6.58
N LEU A 12 -4.36 -13.68 -5.70
CA LEU A 12 -3.32 -12.70 -6.01
C LEU A 12 -1.97 -13.38 -6.23
N ALA A 13 -1.60 -14.35 -5.40
CA ALA A 13 -0.40 -15.14 -5.53
C ALA A 13 -0.38 -15.95 -6.84
N ASP A 14 -1.51 -16.57 -7.22
CA ASP A 14 -1.66 -17.26 -8.50
C ASP A 14 -1.48 -16.30 -9.69
N ALA A 15 -1.99 -15.07 -9.59
CA ALA A 15 -1.84 -14.06 -10.64
C ALA A 15 -0.38 -13.56 -10.77
N LEU A 16 0.33 -13.41 -9.65
CA LEU A 16 1.76 -13.06 -9.63
C LEU A 16 2.61 -14.16 -10.29
N GLU A 17 2.35 -15.41 -9.95
CA GLU A 17 3.04 -16.57 -10.52
C GLU A 17 2.78 -16.71 -12.02
N ALA A 18 1.51 -16.57 -12.45
CA ALA A 18 1.15 -16.56 -13.88
C ALA A 18 1.80 -15.40 -14.65
N GLY A 19 2.05 -14.27 -13.98
CA GLY A 19 2.78 -13.12 -14.52
C GLY A 19 4.30 -13.30 -14.53
N GLY A 20 4.84 -14.40 -14.01
CA GLY A 20 6.28 -14.63 -13.89
C GLY A 20 6.97 -13.67 -12.91
N ILE A 21 6.21 -13.14 -11.95
CA ILE A 21 6.75 -12.21 -10.96
C ILE A 21 7.59 -12.97 -9.94
N ALA A 22 8.76 -12.43 -9.64
CA ALA A 22 9.63 -12.92 -8.58
C ALA A 22 9.98 -11.76 -7.65
N ALA A 23 10.18 -12.07 -6.37
CA ALA A 23 10.41 -11.09 -5.32
C ALA A 23 11.64 -11.46 -4.50
N ASP A 24 12.42 -10.46 -4.10
CA ASP A 24 13.41 -10.58 -3.04
C ASP A 24 12.81 -10.19 -1.69
N ILE A 25 11.77 -9.35 -1.71
CA ILE A 25 10.99 -8.98 -0.54
C ILE A 25 9.55 -8.65 -0.92
N VAL A 26 8.62 -9.05 -0.05
CA VAL A 26 7.22 -8.63 -0.09
C VAL A 26 6.99 -7.67 1.07
N VAL A 27 6.42 -6.51 0.78
CA VAL A 27 6.02 -5.54 1.82
C VAL A 27 4.52 -5.31 1.77
N ALA A 28 3.87 -5.42 2.92
CA ALA A 28 2.43 -5.23 3.04
C ALA A 28 2.10 -3.89 3.69
N ILE A 29 1.03 -3.24 3.23
CA ILE A 29 0.48 -2.05 3.87
C ILE A 29 -0.42 -2.49 5.04
N PRO A 30 -0.09 -2.15 6.31
CA PRO A 30 -0.87 -2.62 7.45
C PRO A 30 -2.19 -1.89 7.62
N ARG A 31 -3.24 -2.53 8.17
CA ARG A 31 -3.25 -3.92 8.69
C ARG A 31 -3.78 -4.92 7.66
N GLY A 32 -4.71 -4.46 6.84
CA GLY A 32 -5.46 -5.30 5.91
C GLY A 32 -4.59 -6.01 4.88
N GLY A 33 -3.46 -5.43 4.48
CA GLY A 33 -2.54 -6.06 3.54
C GLY A 33 -1.79 -7.27 4.09
N LEU A 34 -1.58 -7.38 5.40
CA LEU A 34 -0.71 -8.41 5.99
C LEU A 34 -1.17 -9.87 5.78
N PRO A 35 -2.46 -10.21 5.96
CA PRO A 35 -2.96 -11.56 5.63
C PRO A 35 -2.70 -11.95 4.17
N LEU A 36 -2.75 -10.99 3.24
CA LEU A 36 -2.46 -11.23 1.83
C LEU A 36 -0.96 -11.29 1.56
N GLY A 37 -0.22 -10.37 2.18
CA GLY A 37 1.24 -10.30 2.12
C GLY A 37 1.88 -11.62 2.53
N ARG A 38 1.42 -12.27 3.60
CA ARG A 38 1.90 -13.59 4.03
C ARG A 38 1.72 -14.65 2.96
N VAL A 39 0.52 -14.74 2.40
CA VAL A 39 0.20 -15.73 1.36
C VAL A 39 1.06 -15.50 0.11
N VAL A 40 1.26 -14.23 -0.28
CA VAL A 40 2.09 -13.86 -1.42
C VAL A 40 3.57 -14.17 -1.15
N ALA A 41 4.08 -13.79 0.03
CA ALA A 41 5.45 -14.04 0.46
C ALA A 41 5.79 -15.54 0.48
N ASP A 42 4.90 -16.37 1.04
CA ASP A 42 5.05 -17.82 1.06
C ASP A 42 5.08 -18.41 -0.36
N ARG A 43 4.20 -17.93 -1.25
CA ARG A 43 4.17 -18.41 -2.64
C ARG A 43 5.45 -18.06 -3.40
N LEU A 44 5.94 -16.83 -3.21
CA LEU A 44 7.12 -16.34 -3.92
C LEU A 44 8.44 -16.75 -3.26
N GLY A 45 8.40 -17.37 -2.07
CA GLY A 45 9.58 -17.76 -1.31
C GLY A 45 10.40 -16.56 -0.81
N ALA A 46 9.73 -15.43 -0.53
CA ALA A 46 10.35 -14.18 -0.12
C ALA A 46 10.00 -13.83 1.33
N PRO A 47 10.84 -13.08 2.05
CA PRO A 47 10.49 -12.52 3.35
C PRO A 47 9.32 -11.54 3.23
N LEU A 48 8.53 -11.43 4.30
CA LEU A 48 7.46 -10.45 4.47
C LEU A 48 7.89 -9.39 5.48
N ASP A 49 7.66 -8.12 5.14
CA ASP A 49 7.75 -7.00 6.07
C ASP A 49 6.57 -6.02 5.83
N VAL A 50 6.54 -4.92 6.56
CA VAL A 50 5.59 -3.83 6.41
C VAL A 50 6.20 -2.62 5.72
N ILE A 51 5.35 -1.89 5.00
CA ILE A 51 5.63 -0.53 4.58
C ILE A 51 4.47 0.37 5.00
N VAL A 52 4.77 1.45 5.71
CA VAL A 52 3.73 2.31 6.31
C VAL A 52 3.76 3.70 5.69
N ALA A 53 2.57 4.19 5.36
CA ALA A 53 2.31 5.58 5.04
C ALA A 53 1.02 6.06 5.70
N SER A 54 0.95 7.35 6.00
CA SER A 54 -0.24 8.03 6.52
C SER A 54 -0.72 9.11 5.56
N LYS A 55 -2.04 9.33 5.52
CA LYS A 55 -2.66 10.28 4.59
C LYS A 55 -2.52 11.70 5.12
N ILE A 56 -2.21 12.63 4.24
CA ILE A 56 -2.28 14.07 4.52
C ILE A 56 -3.69 14.53 4.14
N GLY A 57 -4.49 14.93 5.13
CA GLY A 57 -5.85 15.43 4.94
C GLY A 57 -5.90 16.90 4.49
N ALA A 58 -7.00 17.30 3.86
CA ALA A 58 -7.25 18.69 3.47
C ALA A 58 -7.63 19.57 4.67
N PRO A 59 -7.37 20.89 4.60
CA PRO A 59 -7.91 21.83 5.58
C PRO A 59 -9.43 21.69 5.70
N ARG A 60 -9.92 21.58 6.94
CA ARG A 60 -11.35 21.45 7.27
C ARG A 60 -12.05 20.17 6.77
N ASN A 61 -11.33 19.27 6.09
CA ASN A 61 -11.85 17.96 5.70
C ASN A 61 -10.72 16.90 5.75
N PRO A 62 -10.37 16.40 6.95
CA PRO A 62 -9.27 15.44 7.12
C PRO A 62 -9.45 14.13 6.34
N GLU A 63 -10.69 13.74 6.07
CA GLU A 63 -11.00 12.53 5.28
C GLU A 63 -10.68 12.70 3.80
N TYR A 64 -10.63 13.94 3.30
CA TYR A 64 -10.24 14.24 1.92
C TYR A 64 -8.72 14.33 1.82
N ALA A 65 -8.10 13.27 1.30
CA ALA A 65 -6.64 13.18 1.18
C ALA A 65 -6.11 14.11 0.07
N ILE A 66 -5.22 15.02 0.43
CA ILE A 66 -4.43 15.86 -0.48
C ILE A 66 -3.03 15.30 -0.75
N GLY A 67 -2.66 14.25 -0.02
CA GLY A 67 -1.41 13.54 -0.19
C GLY A 67 -1.28 12.39 0.81
N ALA A 68 -0.10 11.83 0.89
CA ALA A 68 0.31 10.86 1.90
C ALA A 68 1.82 10.93 2.11
N VAL A 69 2.28 10.59 3.31
CA VAL A 69 3.68 10.56 3.71
C VAL A 69 4.02 9.20 4.29
N ALA A 70 5.13 8.64 3.84
CA ALA A 70 5.65 7.37 4.31
C ALA A 70 6.48 7.54 5.59
N GLU A 71 6.78 6.43 6.28
CA GLU A 71 7.49 6.41 7.57
C GLU A 71 8.87 7.09 7.55
N ASP A 72 9.57 7.10 6.41
CA ASP A 72 10.85 7.78 6.24
C ASP A 72 10.73 9.25 5.82
N GLY A 73 9.52 9.71 5.51
CA GLY A 73 9.23 11.08 5.11
C GLY A 73 9.10 11.30 3.61
N ALA A 74 9.18 10.25 2.78
CA ALA A 74 8.83 10.31 1.35
C ALA A 74 7.36 10.72 1.20
N VAL A 75 7.06 11.64 0.27
CA VAL A 75 5.72 12.23 0.14
C VAL A 75 5.17 12.03 -1.26
N TRP A 76 3.89 11.68 -1.32
CA TRP A 76 3.08 11.82 -2.51
C TRP A 76 2.03 12.91 -2.29
N LEU A 77 1.92 13.85 -3.22
CA LEU A 77 0.91 14.90 -3.22
C LEU A 77 -0.03 14.72 -4.40
N ASN A 78 -1.30 15.02 -4.19
CA ASN A 78 -2.33 15.01 -5.23
C ASN A 78 -2.53 16.44 -5.75
N ASP A 79 -1.98 16.75 -6.91
CA ASP A 79 -2.03 18.09 -7.51
C ASP A 79 -3.46 18.60 -7.72
N GLU A 80 -4.40 17.74 -8.12
CA GLU A 80 -5.81 18.13 -8.30
C GLU A 80 -6.47 18.44 -6.95
N ALA A 81 -6.24 17.61 -5.94
CA ALA A 81 -6.78 17.83 -4.60
C ALA A 81 -6.18 19.07 -3.94
N LEU A 82 -4.88 19.33 -4.15
CA LEU A 82 -4.21 20.55 -3.72
C LEU A 82 -4.77 21.78 -4.42
N ALA A 83 -4.97 21.73 -5.74
CA ALA A 83 -5.59 22.84 -6.47
C ALA A 83 -7.01 23.14 -5.94
N ARG A 84 -7.79 22.10 -5.65
CA ARG A 84 -9.17 22.25 -5.15
C ARG A 84 -9.24 22.73 -3.70
N ALA A 85 -8.39 22.20 -2.83
CA ALA A 85 -8.38 22.56 -1.41
C ALA A 85 -7.60 23.85 -1.13
N SER A 86 -6.66 24.20 -2.02
CA SER A 86 -5.76 25.36 -1.93
C SER A 86 -5.18 25.57 -0.51
N PRO A 87 -4.55 24.54 0.10
CA PRO A 87 -3.93 24.71 1.41
C PRO A 87 -2.72 25.65 1.32
N SER A 88 -2.37 26.29 2.43
CA SER A 88 -1.09 26.98 2.52
C SER A 88 0.07 25.97 2.53
N GLU A 89 1.23 26.37 2.01
CA GLU A 89 2.44 25.56 2.09
C GLU A 89 2.81 25.20 3.53
N GLU A 90 2.61 26.15 4.47
CA GLU A 90 2.81 25.94 5.90
C GLU A 90 1.89 24.85 6.46
N TYR A 91 0.63 24.79 6.00
CA TYR A 91 -0.29 23.73 6.41
C TYR A 91 0.21 22.37 5.91
N VAL A 92 0.59 22.27 4.63
CA VAL A 92 1.09 21.01 4.05
C VAL A 92 2.36 20.55 4.77
N ALA A 93 3.31 21.45 5.02
CA ALA A 93 4.53 21.14 5.75
C ALA A 93 4.25 20.65 7.18
N THR A 94 3.33 21.31 7.89
CA THR A 94 2.93 20.93 9.26
C THR A 94 2.26 19.55 9.28
N GLN A 95 1.30 19.32 8.37
CA GLN A 95 0.61 18.04 8.30
C GLN A 95 1.55 16.91 7.89
N ARG A 96 2.48 17.16 6.96
CA ARG A 96 3.50 16.18 6.57
C ARG A 96 4.30 15.69 7.79
N GLU A 97 4.76 16.58 8.65
CA GLU A 97 5.56 16.18 9.81
C GLU A 97 4.72 15.40 10.83
N GLN A 98 3.49 15.84 11.08
CA GLN A 98 2.55 15.13 11.96
C GLN A 98 2.25 13.72 11.44
N GLU A 99 1.89 13.59 10.17
CA GLU A 99 1.54 12.32 9.55
C GLU A 99 2.75 11.40 9.37
N ARG A 100 3.96 11.95 9.23
CA ARG A 100 5.20 11.17 9.26
C ARG A 100 5.43 10.55 10.64
N ALA A 101 5.22 11.31 11.71
CA ALA A 101 5.34 10.78 13.07
C ALA A 101 4.34 9.66 13.32
N VAL A 102 3.09 9.80 12.83
CA VAL A 102 2.05 8.76 12.89
C VAL A 102 2.49 7.50 12.11
N ALA A 103 2.98 7.67 10.88
CA ALA A 103 3.47 6.55 10.08
C ALA A 103 4.63 5.82 10.76
N ALA A 104 5.60 6.56 11.30
CA ALA A 104 6.75 6.01 12.01
C ALA A 104 6.35 5.30 13.32
N GLU A 105 5.37 5.82 14.06
CA GLU A 105 4.84 5.14 15.25
C GLU A 105 4.16 3.82 14.88
N LYS A 106 3.34 3.83 13.84
CA LYS A 106 2.68 2.63 13.33
C LYS A 106 3.68 1.60 12.79
N ALA A 107 4.76 2.03 12.15
CA ALA A 107 5.84 1.15 11.72
C ALA A 107 6.49 0.40 12.89
N ARG A 108 6.78 1.12 13.99
CA ARG A 108 7.34 0.55 15.22
C ARG A 108 6.43 -0.45 15.92
N THR A 109 5.12 -0.45 15.61
CA THR A 109 4.20 -1.49 16.11
C THR A 109 4.48 -2.85 15.45
N TYR A 110 4.92 -2.88 14.19
CA TYR A 110 5.03 -4.13 13.43
C TYR A 110 6.47 -4.61 13.22
N ARG A 111 7.46 -3.73 13.40
CA ARG A 111 8.87 -4.06 13.18
C ARG A 111 9.76 -3.45 14.26
N GLU A 112 10.74 -4.25 14.70
CA GLU A 112 11.87 -3.76 15.49
C GLU A 112 12.97 -3.25 14.56
N GLY A 113 13.41 -2.01 14.77
CA GLY A 113 14.51 -1.42 14.00
C GLY A 113 14.06 -0.72 12.71
N ASP A 114 15.02 -0.54 11.81
CA ASP A 114 14.84 0.23 10.58
C ASP A 114 14.07 -0.55 9.51
N ARG A 115 13.54 0.17 8.53
CA ARG A 115 12.91 -0.44 7.35
C ARG A 115 13.93 -1.21 6.49
N PRO A 116 13.47 -2.21 5.71
CA PRO A 116 14.32 -2.84 4.71
C PRO A 116 14.93 -1.83 3.74
N ASP A 117 16.16 -2.08 3.32
CA ASP A 117 16.80 -1.38 2.20
C ASP A 117 16.34 -2.02 0.89
N PHE A 118 15.64 -1.27 0.05
CA PHE A 118 15.09 -1.79 -1.20
C PHE A 118 16.06 -1.72 -2.37
N ARG A 119 17.27 -1.16 -2.19
CA ARG A 119 18.23 -0.95 -3.27
C ARG A 119 18.59 -2.23 -3.99
N GLY A 120 18.37 -2.24 -5.31
CA GLY A 120 18.64 -3.40 -6.16
C GLY A 120 17.77 -4.64 -5.86
N GLN A 121 16.73 -4.53 -5.04
CA GLN A 121 15.82 -5.63 -4.74
C GLN A 121 14.59 -5.63 -5.66
N ARG A 122 14.02 -6.81 -5.90
CA ARG A 122 12.69 -6.95 -6.52
C ARG A 122 11.62 -6.89 -5.43
N VAL A 123 10.90 -5.78 -5.37
CA VAL A 123 9.95 -5.46 -4.30
C VAL A 123 8.52 -5.65 -4.79
N VAL A 124 7.72 -6.39 -4.02
CA VAL A 124 6.27 -6.51 -4.24
C VAL A 124 5.54 -5.82 -3.09
N VAL A 125 4.75 -4.78 -3.41
CA VAL A 125 3.92 -4.05 -2.45
C VAL A 125 2.49 -4.58 -2.49
N VAL A 126 1.98 -5.03 -1.34
CA VAL A 126 0.67 -5.70 -1.20
C VAL A 126 -0.29 -4.89 -0.33
N ASP A 127 -1.56 -4.82 -0.75
CA ASP A 127 -2.67 -4.30 0.07
C ASP A 127 -3.98 -5.08 -0.23
N ASP A 128 -4.98 -4.98 0.64
CA ASP A 128 -6.27 -5.69 0.47
C ASP A 128 -7.17 -5.13 -0.64
N GLY A 129 -6.82 -3.95 -1.15
CA GLY A 129 -7.36 -3.36 -2.35
C GLY A 129 -7.00 -1.89 -2.43
N VAL A 130 -7.31 -1.26 -3.55
CA VAL A 130 -7.02 0.15 -3.75
C VAL A 130 -8.28 0.90 -4.16
N ALA A 131 -8.60 1.96 -3.41
CA ALA A 131 -9.70 2.86 -3.73
C ALA A 131 -9.19 4.11 -4.48
N THR A 132 -8.52 5.02 -3.77
CA THR A 132 -7.89 6.22 -4.36
C THR A 132 -6.39 6.03 -4.58
N GLY A 133 -5.78 5.04 -3.93
CA GLY A 133 -4.35 4.78 -4.03
C GLY A 133 -3.45 5.67 -3.18
N ALA A 134 -3.94 6.65 -2.43
CA ALA A 134 -3.09 7.61 -1.73
C ALA A 134 -1.96 6.95 -0.89
N THR A 135 -2.31 5.98 -0.04
CA THR A 135 -1.33 5.25 0.78
C THR A 135 -0.36 4.45 -0.09
N MET A 136 -0.89 3.67 -1.05
CA MET A 136 -0.07 2.90 -1.99
C MET A 136 0.92 3.79 -2.76
N ARG A 137 0.49 4.97 -3.25
CA ARG A 137 1.34 5.91 -3.98
C ARG A 137 2.50 6.43 -3.13
N ALA A 138 2.27 6.75 -1.86
CA ALA A 138 3.33 7.15 -0.95
C ALA A 138 4.31 6.00 -0.67
N CYS A 139 3.81 4.78 -0.46
CA CYS A 139 4.64 3.59 -0.31
C CYS A 139 5.50 3.33 -1.56
N LEU A 140 4.94 3.44 -2.77
CA LEU A 140 5.69 3.28 -4.01
C LEU A 140 6.76 4.35 -4.20
N ARG A 141 6.49 5.59 -3.80
CA ARG A 141 7.48 6.67 -3.83
C ARG A 141 8.64 6.38 -2.89
N LEU A 142 8.37 5.96 -1.66
CA LEU A 142 9.38 5.51 -0.71
C LEU A 142 10.27 4.42 -1.33
N VAL A 143 9.66 3.35 -1.84
CA VAL A 143 10.43 2.23 -2.42
C VAL A 143 11.25 2.69 -3.61
N ARG A 144 10.72 3.56 -4.46
CA ARG A 144 11.42 4.06 -5.65
C ARG A 144 12.62 4.95 -5.32
N GLU A 145 12.59 5.67 -4.20
CA GLU A 145 13.74 6.49 -3.75
C GLU A 145 14.99 5.66 -3.42
N ASP A 146 14.82 4.37 -3.10
CA ASP A 146 15.91 3.45 -2.82
C ASP A 146 16.55 2.82 -4.08
N ASP A 147 16.00 3.06 -5.27
CA ASP A 147 16.42 2.46 -6.56
C ASP A 147 16.34 0.91 -6.56
N PRO A 148 15.12 0.34 -6.50
CA PRO A 148 14.92 -1.11 -6.52
C PRO A 148 15.17 -1.68 -7.91
N ALA A 149 15.54 -2.96 -8.00
CA ALA A 149 15.68 -3.64 -9.29
C ALA A 149 14.34 -3.80 -10.02
N SER A 150 13.25 -3.97 -9.27
CA SER A 150 11.89 -3.84 -9.81
C SER A 150 10.89 -3.53 -8.69
N LEU A 151 9.81 -2.85 -9.04
CA LEU A 151 8.72 -2.47 -8.15
C LEU A 151 7.39 -2.94 -8.70
N VAL A 152 6.73 -3.85 -7.99
CA VAL A 152 5.45 -4.44 -8.37
C VAL A 152 4.37 -4.05 -7.36
N VAL A 153 3.22 -3.61 -7.85
CA VAL A 153 1.99 -3.49 -7.05
C VAL A 153 1.19 -4.77 -7.20
N ALA A 154 0.75 -5.34 -6.08
CA ALA A 154 -0.10 -6.52 -6.06
C ALA A 154 -1.33 -6.26 -5.17
N VAL A 155 -2.51 -6.15 -5.80
CA VAL A 155 -3.77 -5.91 -5.09
C VAL A 155 -4.88 -6.82 -5.60
N PRO A 156 -5.81 -7.28 -4.75
CA PRO A 156 -6.95 -8.06 -5.23
C PRO A 156 -7.90 -7.25 -6.10
N VAL A 157 -8.10 -5.96 -5.79
CA VAL A 157 -9.12 -5.16 -6.47
C VAL A 157 -8.80 -3.67 -6.46
N GLY A 158 -9.14 -2.98 -7.55
CA GLY A 158 -9.16 -1.52 -7.64
C GLY A 158 -9.89 -1.01 -8.89
N PRO A 159 -10.36 0.24 -8.90
CA PRO A 159 -10.96 0.82 -10.10
C PRO A 159 -9.89 0.97 -11.21
N PRO A 160 -10.27 0.76 -12.50
CA PRO A 160 -9.33 0.84 -13.63
C PRO A 160 -8.47 2.11 -13.62
N ASP A 161 -9.09 3.28 -13.48
CA ASP A 161 -8.40 4.58 -13.53
C ASP A 161 -7.29 4.69 -12.47
N THR A 162 -7.57 4.25 -11.23
CA THR A 162 -6.54 4.26 -10.16
C THR A 162 -5.43 3.27 -10.44
N LEU A 163 -5.73 2.09 -11.00
CA LEU A 163 -4.71 1.10 -11.35
C LEU A 163 -3.83 1.58 -12.51
N GLU A 164 -4.40 2.21 -13.53
CA GLU A 164 -3.67 2.84 -14.64
C GLU A 164 -2.73 3.94 -14.13
N GLU A 165 -3.20 4.79 -13.21
CA GLU A 165 -2.35 5.78 -12.57
C GLU A 165 -1.23 5.17 -11.69
N LEU A 166 -1.38 3.93 -11.19
CA LEU A 166 -0.32 3.23 -10.45
C LEU A 166 0.72 2.61 -11.39
N GLU A 167 0.34 2.27 -12.62
CA GLU A 167 1.27 1.79 -13.67
C GLU A 167 2.30 2.87 -14.05
N ALA A 168 2.04 4.15 -13.73
CA ALA A 168 3.01 5.23 -13.86
C ALA A 168 4.04 5.32 -12.70
N LEU A 169 3.82 4.59 -11.60
CA LEU A 169 4.66 4.65 -10.39
C LEU A 169 5.42 3.34 -10.13
N ALA A 170 4.88 2.21 -10.59
CA ALA A 170 5.46 0.88 -10.46
C ALA A 170 5.80 0.30 -11.85
N ASP A 171 6.70 -0.66 -11.89
CA ASP A 171 7.09 -1.32 -13.14
C ASP A 171 6.02 -2.32 -13.60
N THR A 172 5.21 -2.84 -12.66
CA THR A 172 4.09 -3.73 -12.96
C THR A 172 2.98 -3.57 -11.93
N VAL A 173 1.73 -3.60 -12.39
CA VAL A 173 0.54 -3.61 -11.52
C VAL A 173 -0.29 -4.86 -11.77
N ILE A 174 -0.30 -5.76 -10.80
CA ILE A 174 -1.13 -6.97 -10.79
C ILE A 174 -2.38 -6.71 -9.95
N ALA A 175 -3.53 -6.77 -10.62
CA ALA A 175 -4.84 -6.66 -10.00
C ALA A 175 -5.72 -7.83 -10.41
N VAL A 176 -6.30 -8.55 -9.44
CA VAL A 176 -7.17 -9.72 -9.72
C VAL A 176 -8.52 -9.29 -10.30
N GLU A 177 -9.12 -8.24 -9.76
CA GLU A 177 -10.39 -7.66 -10.24
C GLU A 177 -10.20 -6.16 -10.56
N ARG A 178 -10.62 -5.73 -11.78
CA ARG A 178 -10.60 -4.32 -12.22
C ARG A 178 -12.02 -3.77 -12.49
N PRO A 179 -12.89 -3.65 -11.48
CA PRO A 179 -14.30 -3.29 -11.67
C PRO A 179 -14.52 -1.83 -12.10
N ARG A 180 -15.24 -1.62 -13.21
CA ARG A 180 -15.68 -0.27 -13.63
C ARG A 180 -16.63 0.40 -12.62
N ARG A 181 -17.39 -0.39 -11.86
CA ARG A 181 -18.30 0.09 -10.81
C ARG A 181 -17.70 -0.25 -9.45
N PHE A 182 -16.75 0.56 -9.02
CA PHE A 182 -16.11 0.44 -7.72
C PHE A 182 -16.81 1.31 -6.68
N ARG A 183 -17.08 0.78 -5.49
CA ARG A 183 -17.65 1.54 -4.36
C ARG A 183 -16.67 1.67 -3.21
N ALA A 184 -16.19 0.54 -2.72
CA ALA A 184 -15.22 0.44 -1.64
C ALA A 184 -14.55 -0.93 -1.73
N VAL A 185 -13.34 -1.06 -1.21
CA VAL A 185 -12.58 -2.33 -1.18
C VAL A 185 -13.41 -3.44 -0.53
N GLY A 186 -13.97 -3.19 0.66
CA GLY A 186 -14.75 -4.18 1.41
C GLY A 186 -16.00 -4.71 0.68
N ALA A 187 -16.52 -4.01 -0.33
CA ALA A 187 -17.66 -4.49 -1.12
C ALA A 187 -17.30 -5.68 -2.04
N HIS A 188 -16.01 -5.98 -2.21
CA HIS A 188 -15.53 -7.10 -3.01
C HIS A 188 -15.24 -8.36 -2.19
N TYR A 189 -15.49 -8.31 -0.88
CA TYR A 189 -15.26 -9.40 0.05
C TYR A 189 -16.58 -9.82 0.71
N ARG A 190 -16.81 -11.13 0.85
CA ARG A 190 -17.95 -11.64 1.64
C ARG A 190 -17.74 -11.40 3.13
N ASN A 191 -16.50 -11.60 3.59
CA ASN A 191 -16.06 -11.28 4.94
C ASN A 191 -14.88 -10.29 4.88
N PHE A 192 -15.10 -9.08 5.37
CA PHE A 192 -14.11 -8.02 5.44
C PHE A 192 -13.98 -7.47 6.86
N GLY A 193 -13.87 -8.38 7.84
CA GLY A 193 -13.65 -8.03 9.23
C GLY A 193 -12.41 -7.15 9.44
N GLN A 194 -12.40 -6.37 10.51
CA GLN A 194 -11.23 -5.58 10.87
C GLN A 194 -10.10 -6.51 11.33
N VAL A 195 -8.91 -6.36 10.73
CA VAL A 195 -7.68 -7.01 11.20
C VAL A 195 -7.15 -6.23 12.40
N SER A 196 -6.94 -6.89 13.54
CA SER A 196 -6.32 -6.26 14.72
C SER A 196 -4.80 -6.15 14.56
N ASP A 197 -4.15 -5.37 15.42
CA ASP A 197 -2.69 -5.29 15.43
C ASP A 197 -2.05 -6.64 15.81
N ASP A 198 -2.62 -7.36 16.78
CA ASP A 198 -2.15 -8.70 17.17
C ASP A 198 -2.28 -9.71 16.02
N GLU A 199 -3.41 -9.69 15.30
CA GLU A 199 -3.60 -10.54 14.14
C GLU A 199 -2.61 -10.18 13.03
N ALA A 200 -2.45 -8.89 12.75
CA ALA A 200 -1.49 -8.38 11.78
C ALA A 200 -0.05 -8.82 12.10
N MET A 201 0.40 -8.66 13.34
CA MET A 201 1.73 -9.05 13.79
C MET A 201 1.97 -10.56 13.68
N SER A 202 0.93 -11.39 13.85
CA SER A 202 1.06 -12.85 13.73
C SER A 202 1.50 -13.33 12.33
N TYR A 203 1.35 -12.50 11.29
CA TYR A 203 1.80 -12.80 9.93
C TYR A 203 3.29 -12.47 9.68
N LEU A 204 3.92 -11.71 10.57
CA LEU A 204 5.33 -11.28 10.45
C LEU A 204 6.31 -12.22 11.17
N ALA A 205 5.79 -13.24 11.86
CA ALA A 205 6.57 -14.25 12.60
C ALA A 205 7.06 -15.40 11.71
#